data_AF-A0A8X8BCF0-F1
#
_entry.id   AF-A0A8X8BCF0-F1
#
_cell.length_a   1.000
_cell.length_b   1.000
_cell.length_c   1.000
_cell.angle_alpha   90.00
_cell.angle_beta   90.00
_cell.angle_gamma   90.00
#
_symmetry.space_group_name_H-M   'P 1'
#
loop_
_entity.id
_entity.type
_entity.pdbx_description
1 polymer ?
#
loop_
_entity_poly.entity_id
_entity_poly.type
_entity_poly.pdbx_seq_one_letter_code
_entity_poly.pdbx_strand_id
1 'polypeptide(L)'
;MEVHNGNSVGFWTDLWHPIGRLIEAVGEKGTQKLDILRNARIAEVLVDNQWRFRNTRDSNIQNVTSQIKEFPLNLQQNEEDRALWKRSDDEYRKEFSAYNTWDIIRTRYTKLVSSNMGGPTGNNSNCQAQLKICVSGSLFSLSLASRKKRLR
;
A
#
# COMPACT_ATOMS: atom_id res chain seq x y z
N MET A 1 6.07 -4.70 1.84
CA MET A 1 5.48 -5.57 2.87
C MET A 1 6.10 -6.94 2.68
N GLU A 2 6.37 -7.67 3.77
CA GLU A 2 6.85 -9.05 3.72
C GLU A 2 5.68 -9.95 4.12
N VAL A 3 5.24 -10.82 3.20
CA VAL A 3 4.19 -11.80 3.46
C VAL A 3 4.85 -13.10 3.89
N HIS A 4 4.47 -13.60 5.06
CA HIS A 4 4.97 -14.85 5.62
C HIS A 4 3.79 -15.82 5.82
N ASN A 5 3.17 -15.85 7.00
CA ASN A 5 2.01 -16.71 7.24
C ASN A 5 0.72 -16.25 6.54
N GLY A 6 0.67 -15.01 6.02
CA GLY A 6 -0.46 -14.45 5.29
C GLY A 6 -1.70 -14.17 6.15
N ASN A 7 -1.58 -14.24 7.48
CA ASN A 7 -2.70 -14.14 8.42
C ASN A 7 -3.08 -12.70 8.75
N SER A 8 -2.22 -11.73 8.49
CA SER A 8 -2.49 -10.32 8.77
C SER A 8 -2.61 -9.46 7.51
N VAL A 9 -2.22 -10.03 6.35
CA VAL A 9 -2.25 -9.35 5.07
C VAL A 9 -3.58 -9.58 4.37
N GLY A 10 -4.31 -8.51 4.12
CA GLY A 10 -5.53 -8.49 3.34
C GLY A 10 -5.27 -8.69 1.85
N PHE A 11 -5.98 -9.63 1.24
CA PHE A 11 -5.84 -9.95 -0.18
C PHE A 11 -6.11 -8.74 -1.08
N TRP A 12 -7.17 -7.98 -0.79
CA TRP A 12 -7.62 -6.89 -1.64
C TRP A 12 -6.95 -5.54 -1.37
N THR A 13 -6.70 -5.25 -0.10
CA THR A 13 -6.38 -3.90 0.38
C THR A 13 -4.91 -3.68 0.68
N ASP A 14 -4.09 -4.72 0.80
CA ASP A 14 -2.69 -4.53 1.15
C ASP A 14 -1.76 -4.57 -0.06
N LEU A 15 -0.59 -3.96 0.11
CA LEU A 15 0.42 -3.78 -0.93
C LEU A 15 1.39 -4.96 -0.93
N TRP A 16 0.87 -6.16 -1.17
CA TRP A 16 1.65 -7.40 -1.25
C TRP A 16 2.05 -7.78 -2.67
N HIS A 17 1.33 -7.27 -3.68
CA HIS A 17 1.57 -7.54 -5.10
C HIS A 17 2.12 -6.30 -5.82
N PRO A 18 3.01 -6.43 -6.83
CA PRO A 18 3.57 -5.29 -7.58
C PRO A 18 2.54 -4.43 -8.33
N ILE A 19 1.37 -5.00 -8.67
CA ILE A 19 0.23 -4.24 -9.22
C ILE A 19 -0.28 -3.16 -8.24
N GLY A 20 0.04 -3.28 -6.96
CA GLY A 20 -0.48 -2.44 -5.89
C GLY A 20 -1.70 -3.08 -5.23
N ARG A 21 -2.68 -2.27 -4.85
CA ARG A 21 -3.90 -2.78 -4.20
C ARG A 21 -4.82 -3.40 -5.23
N LEU A 22 -5.12 -4.68 -5.09
CA LEU A 22 -5.97 -5.39 -6.05
C LEU A 22 -7.38 -4.77 -6.13
N ILE A 23 -7.89 -4.20 -5.04
CA ILE A 23 -9.19 -3.50 -5.04
C ILE A 23 -9.19 -2.28 -5.97
N GLU A 24 -8.05 -1.61 -6.16
CA GLU A 24 -7.92 -0.45 -7.05
C GLU A 24 -7.82 -0.89 -8.52
N ALA A 25 -7.22 -2.05 -8.78
CA ALA A 25 -7.09 -2.60 -10.13
C ALA A 25 -8.37 -3.27 -10.66
N VAL A 26 -9.08 -4.00 -9.78
CA VAL A 26 -10.27 -4.80 -10.16
C VAL A 26 -11.58 -4.06 -9.84
N GLY A 27 -11.55 -3.15 -8.86
CA GLY A 27 -12.73 -2.44 -8.36
C GLY A 27 -13.57 -3.28 -7.39
N GLU A 28 -14.51 -2.63 -6.69
CA GLU A 28 -15.34 -3.26 -5.65
C GLU A 28 -16.17 -4.44 -6.20
N LYS A 29 -16.65 -4.34 -7.45
CA LYS A 29 -17.36 -5.43 -8.14
C LYS A 29 -16.50 -6.69 -8.35
N GLY A 30 -15.18 -6.54 -8.32
CA GLY A 30 -14.22 -7.64 -8.44
C GLY A 30 -14.31 -8.65 -7.31
N THR A 31 -14.59 -8.19 -6.09
CA THR A 31 -14.73 -9.04 -4.90
C THR A 31 -15.82 -10.09 -5.09
N GLN A 32 -16.99 -9.67 -5.60
CA GLN A 32 -18.13 -10.55 -5.88
C GLN A 32 -17.87 -11.48 -7.07
N LYS A 33 -17.17 -11.01 -8.09
CA LYS A 33 -16.86 -11.81 -9.29
C LYS A 33 -15.89 -12.94 -9.00
N LEU A 34 -14.88 -12.68 -8.18
CA LEU A 34 -13.91 -13.68 -7.72
C LEU A 34 -14.39 -14.50 -6.52
N ASP A 35 -15.53 -14.15 -5.94
CA ASP A 35 -16.09 -14.79 -4.74
C ASP A 35 -15.12 -14.77 -3.55
N ILE A 36 -14.41 -13.65 -3.38
CA ILE A 36 -13.50 -13.43 -2.25
C ILE A 36 -14.03 -12.26 -1.43
N LEU A 37 -14.21 -12.50 -0.13
CA LEU A 37 -14.64 -11.47 0.81
C LEU A 37 -13.69 -10.26 0.79
N ARG A 38 -14.24 -9.06 0.97
CA ARG A 38 -13.46 -7.81 0.93
C ARG A 38 -12.33 -7.76 1.95
N ASN A 39 -12.56 -8.37 3.11
CA ASN A 39 -11.62 -8.46 4.24
C ASN A 39 -10.86 -9.80 4.27
N ALA A 40 -10.91 -10.59 3.20
CA ALA A 40 -10.21 -11.86 3.13
C ALA A 40 -8.70 -11.68 3.28
N ARG A 41 -8.07 -12.62 3.97
CA ARG A 41 -6.61 -12.67 4.18
C ARG A 41 -5.94 -13.52 3.11
N ILE A 42 -4.65 -13.31 2.87
CA ILE A 42 -3.89 -14.15 1.92
C ILE A 42 -3.96 -15.62 2.32
N ALA A 43 -3.82 -15.94 3.62
CA ALA A 43 -3.89 -17.32 4.11
C ALA A 43 -5.24 -18.02 3.87
N GLU A 44 -6.34 -17.26 3.70
CA GLU A 44 -7.67 -17.80 3.42
C GLU A 44 -7.85 -18.09 1.92
N VAL A 45 -7.18 -17.32 1.07
CA VAL A 45 -7.31 -17.39 -0.39
C VAL A 45 -6.24 -18.31 -1.01
N LEU A 46 -5.05 -18.37 -0.43
CA LEU A 46 -3.94 -19.21 -0.88
C LEU A 46 -3.77 -20.39 0.09
N VAL A 47 -4.27 -21.56 -0.32
CA VAL A 47 -4.25 -22.78 0.50
C VAL A 47 -3.53 -23.87 -0.27
N ASP A 48 -2.60 -24.58 0.37
CA ASP A 48 -1.79 -25.64 -0.24
C ASP A 48 -1.07 -25.18 -1.52
N ASN A 49 -0.58 -23.93 -1.52
CA ASN A 49 0.05 -23.28 -2.67
C ASN A 49 -0.87 -23.16 -3.91
N GLN A 50 -2.19 -23.19 -3.70
CA GLN A 50 -3.20 -23.02 -4.73
C GLN A 50 -4.12 -21.84 -4.41
N TRP A 51 -4.27 -20.95 -5.38
CA TRP A 51 -5.18 -19.82 -5.29
C TRP A 51 -6.64 -20.25 -5.44
N ARG A 52 -7.46 -19.98 -4.41
CA ARG A 52 -8.89 -20.29 -4.35
C ARG A 52 -9.71 -19.04 -4.66
N PHE A 53 -10.05 -18.87 -5.94
CA PHE A 53 -11.03 -17.87 -6.37
C PHE A 53 -11.82 -18.33 -7.59
N ARG A 54 -13.02 -17.78 -7.76
CA ARG A 54 -13.93 -18.11 -8.85
C ARG A 54 -13.37 -17.61 -10.19
N ASN A 55 -13.44 -18.47 -11.20
CA ASN A 55 -13.11 -18.05 -12.56
C ASN A 55 -14.19 -17.11 -13.11
N THR A 56 -13.77 -16.02 -13.77
CA THR A 56 -14.65 -14.98 -14.30
C THR A 56 -14.42 -14.82 -15.80
N ARG A 57 -15.44 -14.36 -16.56
CA ARG A 57 -15.32 -14.09 -18.01
C ARG A 57 -14.80 -12.68 -18.35
N ASP A 58 -14.66 -11.81 -17.37
CA ASP A 58 -14.14 -10.46 -17.52
C ASP A 58 -12.64 -10.49 -17.79
N SER A 59 -12.22 -10.02 -18.96
CA SER A 59 -10.82 -10.03 -19.40
C SER A 59 -9.88 -9.28 -18.47
N ASN A 60 -10.32 -8.13 -17.91
CA ASN A 60 -9.51 -7.38 -16.95
C ASN A 60 -9.22 -8.20 -15.68
N ILE A 61 -10.24 -8.88 -15.15
CA ILE A 61 -10.12 -9.69 -13.95
C ILE A 61 -9.25 -10.91 -14.23
N GLN A 62 -9.43 -11.55 -15.39
CA GLN A 62 -8.59 -12.66 -15.83
C GLN A 62 -7.11 -12.26 -15.86
N ASN A 63 -6.79 -11.11 -16.47
CA ASN A 63 -5.43 -10.61 -16.55
C ASN A 63 -4.80 -10.40 -15.15
N VAL A 64 -5.55 -9.80 -14.22
CA VAL A 64 -5.07 -9.63 -12.83
C VAL A 64 -4.90 -10.98 -12.14
N THR A 65 -5.84 -11.91 -12.29
CA THR A 65 -5.71 -13.25 -11.68
C THR A 65 -4.57 -14.07 -12.24
N SER A 66 -4.23 -13.92 -13.53
CA SER A 66 -3.06 -14.58 -14.13
C SER A 66 -1.77 -14.06 -13.51
N GLN A 67 -1.62 -12.74 -13.38
CA GLN A 67 -0.46 -12.13 -12.74
C GLN A 67 -0.31 -12.57 -11.26
N ILE A 68 -1.43 -12.66 -10.53
CA ILE A 68 -1.44 -13.17 -9.15
C ILE A 68 -0.93 -14.62 -9.09
N LYS A 69 -1.34 -15.47 -10.04
CA LYS A 69 -0.91 -16.88 -10.10
C LYS A 69 0.57 -17.03 -10.47
N GLU A 70 1.09 -16.12 -11.29
CA GLU A 70 2.50 -16.08 -11.67
C GLU A 70 3.41 -15.55 -10.54
N PHE A 71 2.83 -14.80 -9.59
CA PHE A 71 3.58 -14.26 -8.47
C PHE A 71 3.98 -15.36 -7.48
N PRO A 72 5.28 -15.60 -7.26
CA PRO A 72 5.75 -16.68 -6.38
C PRO A 72 5.56 -16.28 -4.92
N LEU A 73 4.47 -16.75 -4.31
CA LEU A 73 4.17 -16.52 -2.90
C LEU A 73 4.14 -17.86 -2.16
N ASN A 74 5.13 -18.09 -1.29
CA ASN A 74 5.20 -19.29 -0.46
C ASN A 74 4.92 -18.91 0.99
N LEU A 75 3.81 -19.41 1.54
CA LEU A 75 3.44 -19.09 2.92
C LEU A 75 4.32 -19.85 3.92
N GLN A 76 4.89 -19.10 4.86
CA GLN A 76 5.70 -19.64 5.95
C GLN A 76 4.87 -19.59 7.23
N GLN A 77 4.24 -20.71 7.60
CA GLN A 77 3.33 -20.75 8.75
C GLN A 77 3.99 -20.36 10.09
N ASN A 78 5.30 -20.54 10.21
CA ASN A 78 6.06 -20.24 11.42
C ASN A 78 6.48 -18.76 11.58
N GLU A 79 6.27 -17.92 10.56
CA GLU A 79 6.67 -16.51 10.63
C GLU A 79 5.47 -15.58 10.41
N GLU A 80 5.37 -14.53 11.21
CA GLU A 80 4.32 -13.52 11.08
C GLU A 80 4.63 -12.52 9.98
N ASP A 81 3.60 -12.04 9.27
CA ASP A 81 3.78 -11.02 8.24
C ASP A 81 4.34 -9.71 8.82
N ARG A 82 5.11 -8.97 8.01
CA ARG A 82 5.75 -7.73 8.44
C ARG A 82 5.38 -6.56 7.54
N ALA A 83 4.82 -5.52 8.16
CA ALA A 83 4.67 -4.22 7.50
C ALA A 83 6.04 -3.55 7.36
N LEU A 84 6.34 -3.03 6.17
CA LEU A 84 7.56 -2.27 5.91
C LEU A 84 7.21 -0.82 5.57
N TRP A 85 8.00 0.11 6.10
CA TRP A 85 7.95 1.53 5.81
C TRP A 85 8.68 1.85 4.52
N LYS A 86 8.04 2.61 3.65
CA LYS A 86 8.66 3.12 2.43
C LYS A 86 9.69 4.20 2.78
N ARG A 87 10.94 4.01 2.36
CA ARG A 87 12.06 4.93 2.61
C ARG A 87 12.42 5.75 1.38
N SER A 88 12.39 5.15 0.21
CA SER A 88 12.55 5.81 -1.09
C SER A 88 11.60 5.17 -2.09
N ASP A 89 11.64 5.53 -3.38
CA ASP A 89 10.73 4.93 -4.36
C ASP A 89 10.89 3.40 -4.46
N ASP A 90 12.10 2.88 -4.23
CA ASP A 90 12.44 1.45 -4.34
C ASP A 90 12.90 0.79 -3.02
N GLU A 91 13.05 1.54 -1.93
CA GLU A 91 13.53 1.00 -0.64
C GLU A 91 12.43 0.92 0.41
N TYR A 92 12.31 -0.25 1.04
CA TYR A 92 11.42 -0.51 2.17
C TYR A 92 12.22 -1.00 3.39
N ARG A 93 11.87 -0.54 4.60
CA ARG A 93 12.54 -0.91 5.85
C ARG A 93 11.56 -1.21 6.98
N LYS A 94 12.03 -1.96 7.99
CA LYS A 94 11.26 -2.26 9.21
C LYS A 94 11.08 -1.03 10.12
N GLU A 95 11.98 -0.05 10.01
CA GLU A 95 12.00 1.14 10.85
C GLU A 95 11.31 2.33 10.19
N PHE A 96 10.55 3.07 11.01
CA PHE A 96 9.97 4.34 10.61
C PHE A 96 11.04 5.43 10.60
N SER A 97 11.06 6.25 9.55
CA SER A 97 11.84 7.48 9.51
C SER A 97 10.96 8.65 9.12
N ALA A 98 10.79 9.58 10.06
CA ALA A 98 10.05 10.81 9.82
C ALA A 98 10.68 11.60 8.66
N TYR A 99 12.01 11.70 8.61
CA TYR A 99 12.73 12.41 7.55
C TYR A 99 12.41 11.84 6.17
N ASN A 100 12.58 10.54 5.96
CA ASN A 100 12.34 9.90 4.67
C ASN A 100 10.86 9.98 4.27
N THR A 101 9.96 9.79 5.23
CA THR A 101 8.51 9.93 4.98
C THR A 101 8.17 11.35 4.52
N TRP A 102 8.72 12.37 5.18
CA TRP A 102 8.54 13.77 4.80
C TRP A 102 9.11 14.08 3.42
N ASP A 103 10.27 13.52 3.08
CA ASP A 103 10.91 13.71 1.79
C ASP A 103 10.09 13.08 0.65
N ILE A 104 9.60 11.85 0.83
CA ILE A 104 8.70 11.19 -0.11
C ILE A 104 7.45 12.04 -0.36
N ILE A 105 6.82 12.54 0.70
CA ILE A 105 5.60 13.36 0.59
C ILE A 105 5.86 14.62 -0.24
N ARG A 106 6.95 15.35 0.06
CA ARG A 106 7.27 16.59 -0.68
C ARG A 106 7.65 16.31 -2.12
N THR A 107 8.50 15.32 -2.37
CA THR A 107 8.94 14.97 -3.72
C THR A 107 7.78 14.49 -4.60
N ARG A 108 6.81 13.76 -4.03
CA ARG A 108 5.59 13.41 -4.77
C ARG A 108 4.70 14.61 -5.01
N TYR A 109 4.55 15.49 -4.02
CA TYR A 109 3.81 16.73 -4.21
C TYR A 109 4.43 17.60 -5.30
N THR A 110 5.76 17.77 -5.31
CA THR A 110 6.44 18.55 -6.36
C THR A 110 6.33 17.89 -7.73
N LYS A 111 6.45 16.56 -7.84
CA LYS A 111 6.20 15.83 -9.09
C LYS A 111 4.78 16.09 -9.61
N LEU A 112 3.76 15.94 -8.75
CA LEU A 112 2.36 16.20 -9.11
C LEU A 112 2.10 17.65 -9.51
N VAL A 113 2.73 18.61 -8.82
CA VAL A 113 2.64 20.04 -9.15
C VAL A 113 3.34 20.35 -10.48
N SER A 114 4.50 19.75 -10.75
CA SER A 114 5.22 19.93 -12.02
C SER A 114 4.51 19.33 -13.22
N SER A 115 3.74 18.25 -13.01
CA SER A 115 2.88 17.69 -14.07
C SER A 115 1.58 18.47 -14.26
N ASN A 116 1.20 19.38 -13.34
CA ASN A 116 -0.07 20.09 -13.35
C ASN A 116 0.00 21.64 -13.36
N MET A 117 1.15 22.28 -13.50
CA MET A 117 1.24 23.75 -13.50
C MET A 117 2.14 24.25 -14.64
N GLY A 118 1.74 25.16 -15.54
CA GLY A 118 0.57 26.03 -15.48
C GLY A 118 0.52 26.78 -14.15
N GLY A 119 1.58 27.52 -13.79
CA GLY A 119 1.80 28.14 -12.48
C GLY A 119 0.62 28.96 -11.92
N PRO A 120 0.68 29.34 -10.63
CA PRO A 120 1.59 30.42 -10.28
C PRO A 120 2.35 30.27 -8.96
N THR A 121 3.37 31.13 -8.86
CA THR A 121 4.17 31.49 -7.70
C THR A 121 3.31 31.94 -6.52
N GLY A 122 3.63 31.43 -5.32
CA GLY A 122 2.95 31.85 -4.10
C GLY A 122 3.65 31.33 -2.86
N ASN A 123 4.52 32.15 -2.29
CA ASN A 123 4.98 32.02 -0.91
C ASN A 123 3.76 31.98 0.03
N ASN A 124 3.67 31.07 1.00
CA ASN A 124 3.82 31.37 2.44
C ASN A 124 3.41 30.20 3.36
N SER A 125 4.29 29.92 4.31
CA SER A 125 4.10 29.51 5.72
C SER A 125 3.02 28.51 6.16
N ASN A 126 3.51 27.48 6.86
CA ASN A 126 2.82 26.64 7.87
C ASN A 126 1.76 25.64 7.36
N CYS A 127 2.20 24.69 6.54
CA CYS A 127 1.43 23.46 6.32
C CYS A 127 1.63 22.49 7.49
N GLN A 128 0.70 22.47 8.45
CA GLN A 128 0.56 21.32 9.34
C GLN A 128 -0.02 20.16 8.53
N ALA A 129 0.81 19.19 8.15
CA ALA A 129 0.31 17.95 7.58
C ALA A 129 -0.03 16.99 8.73
N GLN A 130 -1.30 16.65 8.88
CA GLN A 130 -1.70 15.52 9.71
C GLN A 130 -1.52 14.24 8.88
N LEU A 131 -0.57 13.39 9.28
CA LEU A 131 -0.46 12.06 8.72
C LEU A 131 -1.35 11.13 9.54
N LYS A 132 -2.44 10.64 8.95
CA LYS A 132 -3.19 9.51 9.48
C LYS A 132 -2.52 8.23 8.97
N ILE A 133 -1.82 7.53 9.85
CA ILE A 133 -1.22 6.24 9.53
C ILE A 133 -2.09 5.17 10.19
N CYS A 134 -2.54 4.20 9.42
CA CYS A 134 -3.22 3.02 9.95
C CYS A 134 -2.17 1.93 10.15
N VAL A 135 -1.93 1.56 11.41
CA VAL A 135 -1.13 0.37 11.77
C VAL A 135 -2.09 -0.58 12.48
N SER A 136 -2.19 -1.81 11.99
CA SER A 136 -3.01 -2.90 12.58
C SER A 136 -4.47 -2.51 12.92
N GLY A 137 -5.14 -1.76 12.04
CA GLY A 137 -6.54 -1.36 12.23
C GLY A 137 -6.74 -0.20 13.22
N SER A 138 -5.67 0.34 13.80
CA SER A 138 -5.72 1.55 14.63
C SER A 138 -5.23 2.77 13.85
N LEU A 139 -6.07 3.82 13.86
CA LEU A 139 -5.78 5.13 13.30
C LEU A 139 -4.92 5.93 14.29
N PHE A 140 -3.62 6.05 14.01
CA PHE A 140 -2.75 6.96 14.74
C PHE A 140 -2.66 8.29 13.99
N SER A 141 -2.97 9.39 14.70
CA SER A 141 -2.77 10.75 14.21
C SER A 141 -1.49 11.31 14.82
N LEU A 142 -0.43 11.44 14.03
CA LEU A 142 0.73 12.24 14.42
C LEU A 142 0.59 13.65 13.85
N SER A 143 0.52 14.64 14.74
CA SER A 143 0.69 16.05 14.39
C SER A 143 2.15 16.43 14.61
N LEU A 144 2.90 16.62 13.52
CA LEU A 144 4.30 17.07 13.60
C LEU A 144 4.37 18.55 13.17
N ALA A 145 4.44 19.44 14.15
CA ALA A 145 4.70 20.85 13.90
C ALA A 145 6.17 21.07 13.53
N SER A 146 6.42 21.63 12.36
CA SER A 146 7.77 22.01 11.94
C SER A 146 8.25 23.20 12.79
N ARG A 147 9.06 22.95 13.84
CA ARG A 147 9.79 24.02 14.52
C ARG A 147 10.93 24.47 13.61
N LYS A 148 10.69 25.57 12.90
CA LYS A 148 11.69 26.30 12.12
C LYS A 148 12.78 26.80 13.10
N LYS A 149 13.89 26.07 13.25
CA LYS A 149 15.08 26.59 13.94
C LYS A 149 15.64 27.73 13.09
N ARG A 150 15.38 28.95 13.54
CA ARG A 150 15.97 30.18 13.02
C ARG A 150 17.46 30.14 13.40
N LEU A 151 18.32 29.71 12.48
CA LEU A 151 19.76 29.93 12.58
C LEU A 151 19.99 31.43 12.42
N ARG A 152 20.71 32.01 13.40
CA ARG A 152 21.12 33.42 13.45
C ARG A 152 22.24 33.68 12.46
#